data_AF-A0A0Q9ZX85-F1
#
_entry.id   AF-A0A0Q9ZX85-F1
#
_cell.length_a   1.000
_cell.length_b   1.000
_cell.length_c   1.000
_cell.angle_alpha   90.00
_cell.angle_beta   90.00
_cell.angle_gamma   90.00
#
_symmetry.space_group_name_H-M   'P 1'
#
loop_
_entity.id
_entity.type
_entity.pdbx_description
1 polymer ?
#
loop_
_entity_poly.entity_id
_entity_poly.type
_entity_poly.pdbx_seq_one_letter_code
_entity_poly.pdbx_strand_id
1 'polypeptide(L)'
;MDVDQLDVAYIAIGAKQALDKSGAPYAKVPFQGELGYVQACIDQAELLTRAWRACSEVFPGVWCYEVAEPFGVAFGKHLLAGGGPESAQSILNGVLASAMATTPV
;
A
#
# COMPACT_ATOMS: atom_id res chain seq x y z
N MET A 1 0.72 5.66 17.83
CA MET A 1 -0.61 5.09 17.55
C MET A 1 -0.33 3.76 16.88
N ASP A 2 -0.92 2.66 17.33
CA ASP A 2 -0.43 1.33 16.93
C ASP A 2 -0.88 1.00 15.50
N VAL A 3 0.09 0.75 14.62
CA VAL A 3 -0.14 0.34 13.23
C VAL A 3 -0.31 -1.17 13.23
N ASP A 4 -1.35 -1.67 12.54
CA ASP A 4 -1.58 -3.10 12.43
C ASP A 4 -0.42 -3.78 11.69
N GLN A 5 0.17 -4.80 12.30
CA GLN A 5 1.32 -5.53 11.75
C GLN A 5 0.94 -6.31 10.48
N LEU A 6 -0.33 -6.71 10.32
CA LEU A 6 -0.81 -7.33 9.09
C LEU A 6 -0.85 -6.32 7.94
N ASP A 7 -1.29 -5.09 8.19
CA ASP A 7 -1.25 -4.03 7.17
C ASP A 7 0.19 -3.81 6.70
N VAL A 8 1.14 -3.72 7.64
CA VAL A 8 2.58 -3.59 7.32
C VAL A 8 3.07 -4.76 6.47
N ALA A 9 2.76 -6.00 6.86
CA ALA A 9 3.19 -7.19 6.13
C ALA A 9 2.64 -7.21 4.69
N TYR A 10 1.35 -6.92 4.51
CA TYR A 10 0.72 -6.91 3.19
C TYR A 10 1.22 -5.75 2.32
N ILE A 11 1.46 -4.56 2.89
CA ILE A 11 2.10 -3.45 2.18
C ILE A 11 3.48 -3.89 1.67
N ALA A 12 4.28 -4.53 2.52
CA ALA A 12 5.62 -4.99 2.15
C ALA A 12 5.58 -6.03 1.01
N ILE A 13 4.65 -7.00 1.09
CA ILE A 13 4.42 -8.00 0.03
C ILE A 13 4.09 -7.30 -1.29
N GLY A 14 3.12 -6.38 -1.28
CA GLY A 14 2.71 -5.64 -2.49
C GLY A 14 3.84 -4.80 -3.09
N ALA A 15 4.59 -4.09 -2.24
CA ALA A 15 5.73 -3.28 -2.66
C ALA A 15 6.81 -4.14 -3.33
N LYS A 16 7.12 -5.31 -2.75
CA LYS A 16 8.08 -6.26 -3.33
C LYS A 16 7.62 -6.81 -4.68
N GLN A 17 6.33 -7.15 -4.81
CA GLN A 17 5.77 -7.58 -6.08
C GLN A 17 5.88 -6.49 -7.17
N ALA A 18 5.66 -5.22 -6.81
CA ALA A 18 5.83 -4.11 -7.74
C ALA A 18 7.29 -3.95 -8.19
N LEU A 19 8.23 -4.08 -7.25
CA LEU A 19 9.66 -4.04 -7.54
C LEU A 19 10.08 -5.17 -8.48
N ASP A 20 9.69 -6.41 -8.18
CA ASP A 20 10.05 -7.58 -9.00
C ASP A 20 9.51 -7.46 -10.43
N LYS A 21 8.28 -6.94 -10.59
CA LYS A 21 7.66 -6.72 -11.90
C LYS A 21 8.26 -5.55 -12.68
N SER A 22 8.92 -4.61 -12.01
CA SER A 22 9.52 -3.45 -12.68
C SER A 22 10.74 -3.82 -13.52
N GLY A 23 11.40 -4.96 -13.22
CA GLY A 23 12.67 -5.34 -13.84
C GLY A 23 13.81 -4.35 -13.57
N ALA A 24 13.65 -3.42 -12.63
CA ALA A 24 14.67 -2.45 -12.28
C ALA A 24 15.89 -3.18 -11.69
N PRO A 25 17.12 -2.93 -12.20
CA PRO A 25 18.33 -3.43 -11.56
C PRO A 25 18.41 -2.92 -10.13
N TYR A 26 18.79 -3.77 -9.17
CA TYR A 26 18.91 -3.40 -7.74
C TYR A 26 19.69 -2.10 -7.50
N ALA A 27 20.73 -1.85 -8.30
CA ALA A 27 21.55 -0.63 -8.22
C ALA A 27 20.81 0.67 -8.58
N LYS A 28 19.64 0.57 -9.22
CA LYS A 28 18.80 1.71 -9.65
C LYS A 28 17.51 1.83 -8.83
N VAL A 29 17.33 0.98 -7.83
CA VAL A 29 16.16 1.06 -6.94
C VAL A 29 16.30 2.33 -6.10
N PRO A 30 15.26 3.19 -6.04
CA PRO A 30 15.29 4.41 -5.25
C PRO A 30 15.45 4.10 -3.75
N PHE A 31 15.67 5.14 -2.93
CA PHE A 31 15.77 4.99 -1.46
C PHE A 31 16.92 4.10 -0.98
N GLN A 32 18.05 4.10 -1.68
CA GLN A 32 19.26 3.33 -1.32
C GLN A 32 19.06 1.80 -1.39
N GLY A 33 18.11 1.33 -2.21
CA GLY A 33 17.92 -0.09 -2.50
C GLY A 33 16.57 -0.62 -2.04
N GLU A 34 16.43 -1.95 -2.10
CA GLU A 34 15.16 -2.65 -1.85
C GLU A 34 14.53 -2.33 -0.50
N LEU A 35 15.30 -2.44 0.58
CA LEU A 35 14.76 -2.28 1.93
C LEU A 35 14.28 -0.85 2.18
N GLY A 36 15.01 0.16 1.70
CA GLY A 36 14.58 1.55 1.82
C GLY A 36 13.34 1.86 0.99
N TYR A 37 13.21 1.25 -0.19
CA TYR A 37 12.01 1.35 -1.01
C TYR A 37 10.79 0.70 -0.35
N VAL A 38 10.96 -0.50 0.21
CA VAL A 38 9.88 -1.19 0.94
C VAL A 38 9.49 -0.39 2.19
N GLN A 39 10.47 0.12 2.94
CA GLN A 39 10.23 0.96 4.10
C GLN A 39 9.44 2.23 3.73
N ALA A 40 9.78 2.89 2.62
CA ALA A 40 9.06 4.07 2.14
C ALA A 40 7.57 3.78 1.87
N CYS A 41 7.23 2.55 1.46
CA CYS A 41 5.84 2.11 1.32
C CYS A 41 5.19 1.86 2.70
N ILE A 42 5.90 1.18 3.61
CA ILE A 42 5.43 0.88 4.98
C ILE A 42 5.20 2.16 5.79
N ASP A 43 5.98 3.21 5.57
CA ASP A 43 5.83 4.50 6.26
C ASP A 43 4.45 5.14 6.03
N GLN A 44 3.68 4.65 5.04
CA GLN A 44 2.31 5.09 4.76
C GLN A 44 1.23 4.27 5.50
N ALA A 45 1.60 3.27 6.30
CA ALA A 45 0.65 2.36 6.95
C ALA A 45 -0.33 3.07 7.91
N GLU A 46 0.03 4.24 8.46
CA GLU A 46 -0.92 5.04 9.25
C GLU A 46 -2.16 5.47 8.45
N LEU A 47 -2.08 5.58 7.12
CA LEU A 47 -3.21 5.91 6.28
C LEU A 47 -4.28 4.82 6.33
N LEU A 48 -3.86 3.55 6.35
CA LEU A 48 -4.76 2.41 6.51
C LEU A 48 -5.41 2.41 7.89
N THR A 49 -4.64 2.66 8.95
CA THR A 49 -5.19 2.79 10.31
C THR A 49 -6.29 3.86 10.38
N ARG A 50 -6.11 5.00 9.70
CA ARG A 50 -7.12 6.06 9.62
C ARG A 50 -8.33 5.62 8.80
N ALA A 51 -8.14 4.92 7.69
CA ALA A 51 -9.22 4.38 6.86
C ALA A 51 -10.08 3.37 7.62
N TRP A 52 -9.45 2.41 8.32
CA TRP A 52 -10.15 1.40 9.12
C TRP A 52 -10.99 2.01 10.24
N ARG A 53 -10.51 3.08 10.87
CA ARG A 53 -11.30 3.82 11.86
C ARG A 53 -12.50 4.51 11.24
N ALA A 54 -12.33 5.16 10.09
CA ALA A 54 -13.44 5.78 9.37
C ALA A 54 -14.51 4.75 8.96
N CYS A 55 -14.10 3.50 8.71
CA CYS A 55 -15.00 2.39 8.42
C CYS A 55 -15.48 1.64 9.68
N SER A 56 -14.98 1.91 10.88
CA SER A 56 -15.26 1.06 12.06
C SER A 56 -16.73 1.06 12.50
N GLU A 57 -17.52 2.06 12.09
CA GLU A 57 -18.97 2.13 12.33
C GLU A 57 -19.81 1.39 11.27
N VAL A 58 -19.21 0.97 10.15
CA VAL A 58 -19.89 0.31 9.01
C VAL A 58 -19.02 -0.83 8.53
N PHE A 59 -19.41 -2.09 8.74
CA PHE A 59 -18.64 -3.23 8.20
C PHE A 59 -18.50 -3.09 6.68
N PRO A 60 -17.30 -2.81 6.15
CA PRO A 60 -17.16 -2.45 4.75
C PRO A 60 -17.17 -3.68 3.83
N GLY A 61 -17.16 -4.90 4.39
CA GLY A 61 -17.02 -6.13 3.62
C GLY A 61 -15.62 -6.32 3.02
N VAL A 62 -14.64 -5.55 3.47
CA VAL A 62 -13.29 -5.54 2.91
C VAL A 62 -12.28 -5.99 3.96
N TRP A 63 -11.43 -6.93 3.59
CA TRP A 63 -10.35 -7.45 4.42
C TRP A 63 -9.04 -6.68 4.22
N CYS A 64 -8.15 -6.72 5.20
CA CYS A 64 -6.87 -5.99 5.14
C CYS A 64 -6.04 -6.36 3.90
N TYR A 65 -5.99 -7.64 3.52
CA TYR A 65 -5.24 -8.10 2.34
C TYR A 65 -5.84 -7.61 1.00
N GLU A 66 -7.12 -7.27 0.96
CA GLU A 66 -7.77 -6.72 -0.25
C GLU A 66 -7.44 -5.24 -0.47
N VAL A 67 -6.80 -4.59 0.51
CA VAL A 67 -6.46 -3.17 0.46
C VAL A 67 -4.96 -2.94 0.66
N ALA A 68 -4.37 -3.48 1.72
CA ALA A 68 -2.98 -3.26 2.10
C ALA A 68 -2.00 -3.77 1.03
N GLU A 69 -2.22 -4.97 0.50
CA GLU A 69 -1.36 -5.51 -0.56
C GLU A 69 -1.53 -4.75 -1.88
N PRO A 70 -2.76 -4.53 -2.41
CA PRO A 70 -2.95 -3.70 -3.60
C PRO A 70 -2.45 -2.26 -3.44
N PHE A 71 -2.57 -1.67 -2.25
CA PHE A 71 -1.98 -0.37 -1.93
C PHE A 71 -0.46 -0.41 -2.03
N GLY A 72 0.20 -1.40 -1.41
CA GLY A 72 1.64 -1.61 -1.54
C GLY A 72 2.10 -1.76 -2.99
N VAL A 73 1.33 -2.49 -3.81
CA VAL A 73 1.61 -2.62 -5.26
C VAL A 73 1.48 -1.28 -5.98
N ALA A 74 0.37 -0.56 -5.76
CA ALA A 74 0.06 0.66 -6.49
C ALA A 74 1.00 1.81 -6.10
N PHE A 75 1.22 1.99 -4.80
CA PHE A 75 2.13 3.01 -4.28
C PHE A 75 3.59 2.68 -4.61
N GLY A 76 3.99 1.40 -4.53
CA GLY A 76 5.31 0.95 -4.95
C GLY A 76 5.61 1.30 -6.43
N LYS A 77 4.66 1.03 -7.33
CA LYS A 77 4.77 1.45 -8.75
C LYS A 77 4.91 2.97 -8.91
N HIS A 78 4.15 3.73 -8.12
CA HIS A 78 4.22 5.19 -8.13
C HIS A 78 5.61 5.70 -7.74
N LEU A 79 6.19 5.15 -6.66
CA LEU A 79 7.54 5.50 -6.22
C LEU A 79 8.61 5.11 -7.25
N LEU A 80 8.49 3.95 -7.88
CA LEU A 80 9.40 3.51 -8.95
C LEU A 80 9.33 4.40 -10.20
N ALA A 81 8.20 5.07 -10.42
CA ALA A 81 8.04 6.07 -11.48
C ALA A 81 8.56 7.47 -11.10
N GLY A 82 9.18 7.62 -9.92
CA GLY A 82 9.68 8.90 -9.40
C GLY A 82 8.63 9.76 -8.70
N GLY A 83 7.47 9.19 -8.39
CA GLY A 83 6.43 9.85 -7.60
C GLY A 83 6.76 9.96 -6.11
N GLY A 84 6.08 10.85 -5.40
CA GLY A 84 6.29 11.13 -3.98
C GLY A 84 5.14 10.69 -3.06
N PRO A 85 5.31 10.85 -1.73
CA PRO A 85 4.33 10.42 -0.73
C PRO A 85 3.02 11.20 -0.78
N GLU A 86 2.96 12.37 -1.41
CA GLU A 86 1.75 13.19 -1.56
C GLU A 86 0.61 12.47 -2.28
N SER A 87 0.91 11.46 -3.09
CA SER A 87 -0.11 10.65 -3.79
C SER A 87 -0.60 9.45 -2.99
N ALA A 88 -0.01 9.14 -1.84
CA ALA A 88 -0.34 7.92 -1.08
C ALA A 88 -1.83 7.88 -0.69
N GLN A 89 -2.39 8.99 -0.22
CA GLN A 89 -3.81 9.06 0.17
C GLN A 89 -4.76 8.85 -1.01
N SER A 90 -4.49 9.46 -2.17
CA SER A 90 -5.35 9.31 -3.35
C SER A 90 -5.28 7.90 -3.92
N ILE A 91 -4.10 7.28 -3.89
CA ILE A 91 -3.91 5.87 -4.27
C ILE A 91 -4.69 4.95 -3.33
N LEU A 92 -4.57 5.14 -2.02
CA LEU A 92 -5.33 4.35 -1.04
C LEU A 92 -6.85 4.46 -1.26
N ASN A 93 -7.35 5.67 -1.50
CA ASN A 93 -8.76 5.89 -1.79
C ASN A 93 -9.23 5.13 -3.04
N GLY A 94 -8.41 5.10 -4.10
CA GLY A 94 -8.70 4.35 -5.32
C GLY A 94 -8.73 2.83 -5.10
N VAL A 95 -7.83 2.32 -4.26
CA VAL A 95 -7.81 0.90 -3.85
C VAL A 95 -9.05 0.55 -3.03
N LEU A 96 -9.39 1.36 -2.03
CA LEU A 96 -10.58 1.17 -1.19
C LEU A 96 -11.86 1.15 -2.04
N ALA A 97 -12.03 2.12 -2.94
CA ALA A 97 -13.18 2.17 -3.83
C ALA A 97 -13.30 0.92 -4.71
N SER A 98 -12.16 0.39 -5.17
CA SER A 98 -12.12 -0.83 -5.99
C SER A 98 -12.47 -2.07 -5.18
N ALA A 99 -11.92 -2.22 -3.97
CA ALA A 99 -12.19 -3.34 -3.07
C ALA A 99 -13.68 -3.40 -2.67
N MET A 100 -14.26 -2.25 -2.32
CA MET A 100 -15.68 -2.15 -1.98
C MET A 100 -16.61 -2.48 -3.16
N ALA A 101 -16.19 -2.28 -4.40
CA ALA A 101 -16.97 -2.63 -5.58
C ALA A 101 -16.98 -4.14 -5.89
N THR A 102 -15.99 -4.88 -5.38
CA THR A 102 -15.82 -6.32 -5.64
C THR A 102 -16.38 -7.23 -4.56
N THR A 103 -16.67 -6.71 -3.36
CA THR A 103 -17.26 -7.54 -2.29
C THR A 103 -18.78 -7.73 -2.52
N PRO A 104 -19.27 -8.98 -2.65
CA PRO A 104 -20.71 -9.24 -2.65
C PRO A 104 -21.32 -8.98 -1.26
N VAL A 105 -22.47 -8.29 -1.23
CA VAL A 105 -23.27 -7.98 -0.03
C VAL A 105 -23.90 -9.24 0.55
#